data_AF-A0A359E3Z6-F1
#
_entry.id   AF-A0A359E3Z6-F1
#
_cell.length_a   1.000
_cell.length_b   1.000
_cell.length_c   1.000
_cell.angle_alpha   90.00
_cell.angle_beta   90.00
_cell.angle_gamma   90.00
#
_symmetry.space_group_name_H-M   'P 1'
#
loop_
_entity.id
_entity.type
_entity.pdbx_description
1 polymer ?
#
loop_
_entity_poly.entity_id
_entity_poly.type
_entity_poly.pdbx_seq_one_letter_code
_entity_poly.pdbx_strand_id
1 'polypeptide(L)'
;SQHNFHQIQEDVQAMKSRPMSQDQKYEFIGRLTGEGVLSATQSTAAFKELWKPSHQEFTEDTLWAGYNCVTEALKSSPVHQIIQRHNKLHTLTKNIYLN
;
A
#
# COMPACT_ATOMS: atom_id res chain seq x y z
N SER A 1 -6.84 3.16 -22.23
CA SER A 1 -5.76 2.19 -21.90
C SER A 1 -4.38 2.83 -21.76
N GLN A 2 -3.92 3.69 -22.69
CA GLN A 2 -2.61 4.38 -22.55
C GLN A 2 -2.57 5.42 -21.41
N HIS A 3 -3.61 6.24 -21.25
CA HIS A 3 -3.66 7.28 -20.20
C HIS A 3 -3.62 6.68 -18.77
N ASN A 4 -4.30 5.55 -18.54
CA ASN A 4 -4.31 4.89 -17.23
C ASN A 4 -2.93 4.30 -16.89
N PHE A 5 -2.26 3.70 -17.88
CA PHE A 5 -0.92 3.18 -17.69
C PHE A 5 0.09 4.28 -17.34
N HIS A 6 0.03 5.42 -18.05
CA HIS A 6 0.88 6.57 -17.76
C HIS A 6 0.65 7.11 -16.34
N GLN A 7 -0.61 7.25 -15.93
CA GLN A 7 -0.96 7.72 -14.59
C GLN A 7 -0.43 6.78 -13.49
N ILE A 8 -0.50 5.47 -13.70
CA ILE A 8 0.03 4.50 -12.73
C ILE A 8 1.54 4.66 -12.60
N GLN A 9 2.27 4.87 -13.71
CA GLN A 9 3.71 5.09 -13.65
C GLN A 9 4.06 6.38 -12.89
N GLU A 10 3.32 7.46 -13.13
CA GLU A 10 3.47 8.72 -12.39
C GLU A 10 3.20 8.51 -10.89
N ASP A 11 2.11 7.83 -10.54
CA ASP A 11 1.75 7.54 -9.15
C ASP A 11 2.86 6.72 -8.45
N VAL A 12 3.46 5.74 -9.15
CA VAL A 12 4.62 4.97 -8.64
C VAL A 12 5.81 5.88 -8.35
N GLN A 13 6.16 6.77 -9.28
CA GLN A 13 7.27 7.69 -9.05
C GLN A 13 6.99 8.67 -7.90
N ALA A 14 5.75 9.16 -7.80
CA ALA A 14 5.32 10.04 -6.70
C ALA A 14 5.36 9.32 -5.34
N MET A 15 4.97 8.05 -5.27
CA MET A 15 5.10 7.26 -4.04
C MET A 15 6.56 6.99 -3.65
N LYS A 16 7.43 6.75 -4.64
CA LYS A 16 8.87 6.55 -4.39
C LYS A 16 9.57 7.81 -3.92
N SER A 17 9.16 8.98 -4.42
CA SER A 17 9.76 10.25 -4.04
C SER A 17 9.22 10.82 -2.72
N ARG A 18 8.10 10.28 -2.21
CA ARG A 18 7.49 10.73 -0.96
C ARG A 18 8.10 10.01 0.25
N PRO A 19 8.85 10.70 1.12
CA PRO A 19 9.39 10.11 2.33
C PRO A 19 8.26 9.66 3.27
N MET A 20 8.44 8.51 3.89
CA MET A 20 7.52 7.99 4.90
C MET A 20 8.32 7.22 5.94
N SER A 21 8.33 7.70 7.18
CA SER A 21 8.98 7.01 8.29
C SER A 21 8.24 5.72 8.66
N GLN A 22 8.90 4.85 9.42
CA GLN A 22 8.27 3.61 9.89
C GLN A 22 7.00 3.85 10.71
N ASP A 23 6.96 4.87 11.57
CA ASP A 23 5.76 5.23 12.34
C ASP A 23 4.61 5.66 11.43
N GLN A 24 4.90 6.46 10.40
CA GLN A 24 3.91 6.86 9.41
C GLN A 24 3.39 5.66 8.60
N LYS A 25 4.24 4.65 8.34
CA LYS A 25 3.80 3.39 7.72
C LYS A 25 2.85 2.62 8.66
N TYR A 26 3.07 2.66 9.98
CA TYR A 26 2.12 2.07 10.93
C TYR A 26 0.77 2.79 10.93
N GLU A 27 0.78 4.12 10.96
CA GLU A 27 -0.43 4.93 10.85
C GLU A 27 -1.18 4.65 9.54
N PHE A 28 -0.44 4.52 8.43
CA PHE A 28 -1.01 4.18 7.13
C PHE A 28 -1.73 2.83 7.13
N ILE A 29 -1.10 1.76 7.64
CA ILE A 29 -1.74 0.44 7.78
C ILE A 29 -2.95 0.51 8.72
N GLY A 30 -2.82 1.20 9.85
CA GLY A 30 -3.93 1.42 10.78
C GLY A 30 -5.13 2.10 10.12
N ARG A 31 -4.88 3.15 9.32
CA ARG A 31 -5.92 3.84 8.57
C ARG A 31 -6.60 2.92 7.56
N LEU A 32 -5.82 2.16 6.78
CA LEU A 32 -6.37 1.20 5.81
C LEU A 32 -7.21 0.10 6.46
N THR A 33 -6.86 -0.29 7.68
CA THR A 33 -7.63 -1.24 8.50
C THR A 33 -8.97 -0.62 8.90
N GLY A 34 -8.95 0.60 9.44
CA GLY A 34 -10.17 1.33 9.85
C GLY A 34 -11.11 1.62 8.68
N GLU A 35 -10.57 1.88 7.49
CA GLU A 35 -11.34 2.08 6.25
C GLU A 35 -11.82 0.76 5.63
N GLY A 36 -11.46 -0.41 6.19
CA GLY A 36 -11.86 -1.72 5.68
C GLY A 36 -11.23 -2.09 4.33
N VAL A 37 -10.01 -1.62 4.06
CA VAL A 37 -9.18 -2.11 2.94
C VAL A 37 -8.53 -3.44 3.33
N LEU A 38 -7.97 -3.48 4.54
CA LEU A 38 -7.37 -4.67 5.14
C LEU A 38 -8.33 -5.29 6.15
N SER A 39 -8.38 -6.62 6.19
CA SER A 39 -8.91 -7.34 7.35
C SER A 39 -7.90 -7.33 8.50
N ALA A 40 -8.30 -7.73 9.71
CA ALA A 40 -7.39 -7.87 10.84
C ALA A 40 -6.18 -8.78 10.52
N THR A 41 -6.43 -9.91 9.84
CA THR A 41 -5.38 -10.84 9.42
C THR A 41 -4.42 -10.22 8.41
N GLN A 42 -4.94 -9.49 7.42
CA GLN A 42 -4.11 -8.82 6.41
C GLN A 42 -3.31 -7.66 7.00
N SER A 43 -3.89 -6.94 7.97
CA SER A 43 -3.20 -5.89 8.71
C SER A 43 -2.01 -6.46 9.46
N THR A 44 -2.20 -7.59 10.14
CA THR A 44 -1.11 -8.33 10.80
C THR A 44 -0.01 -8.73 9.82
N ALA A 45 -0.39 -9.21 8.63
CA ALA A 45 0.58 -9.54 7.58
C ALA A 45 1.35 -8.31 7.08
N ALA A 46 0.66 -7.19 6.84
CA ALA A 46 1.30 -5.95 6.40
C ALA A 46 2.25 -5.37 7.47
N PHE A 47 1.87 -5.40 8.75
CA PHE A 47 2.77 -5.01 9.85
C PHE A 47 4.00 -5.92 9.93
N LYS A 48 3.84 -7.22 9.71
CA LYS A 48 4.96 -8.16 9.65
C LYS A 48 5.94 -7.80 8.53
N GLU A 49 5.45 -7.41 7.36
CA GLU A 49 6.31 -6.94 6.26
C GLU A 49 7.07 -5.66 6.62
N LEU A 50 6.51 -4.76 7.44
CA LEU A 50 7.27 -3.60 7.94
C LEU A 50 8.38 -3.98 8.91
N TRP A 51 8.18 -4.96 9.79
CA TRP A 51 9.16 -5.37 10.81
C TRP A 51 10.24 -6.30 10.26
N LYS A 52 9.82 -7.20 9.37
CA LYS A 52 10.67 -8.21 8.76
C LYS A 52 10.35 -8.28 7.28
N PRO A 53 10.85 -7.31 6.49
CA PRO A 53 10.54 -7.22 5.08
C PRO A 53 11.00 -8.46 4.32
N SER A 54 10.10 -9.04 3.53
CA SER A 54 10.41 -10.16 2.64
C SER A 54 11.06 -9.71 1.33
N HIS A 55 10.97 -8.43 0.99
CA HIS A 55 11.51 -7.81 -0.22
C HIS A 55 12.37 -6.59 0.11
N GLN A 56 13.44 -6.37 -0.66
CA GLN A 56 14.36 -5.23 -0.43
C GLN A 56 13.68 -3.87 -0.61
N GLU A 57 12.77 -3.73 -1.57
CA GLU A 57 12.03 -2.49 -1.81
C GLU A 57 11.13 -2.07 -0.63
N PHE A 58 10.84 -2.97 0.30
CA PHE A 58 10.02 -2.67 1.48
C PHE A 58 10.85 -2.03 2.60
N THR A 59 12.18 -2.03 2.51
CA THR A 59 13.08 -1.44 3.52
C THR A 59 13.25 0.06 3.34
N GLU A 60 12.81 0.65 2.22
CA GLU A 60 12.98 2.07 1.93
C GLU A 60 12.04 2.94 2.78
N ASP A 61 12.48 4.13 3.19
CA ASP A 61 11.65 5.10 3.93
C ASP A 61 10.77 5.95 3.01
N THR A 62 9.98 5.26 2.18
CA THR A 62 9.10 5.87 1.19
C THR A 62 7.67 5.36 1.35
N LEU A 63 6.71 6.14 0.85
CA LEU A 63 5.32 5.68 0.74
C LEU A 63 5.22 4.42 -0.13
N TRP A 64 6.06 4.31 -1.17
CA TRP A 64 6.10 3.13 -2.04
C TRP A 64 6.38 1.83 -1.28
N ALA A 65 7.35 1.85 -0.36
CA ALA A 65 7.64 0.69 0.50
C ALA A 65 6.43 0.29 1.37
N GLY A 66 5.78 1.27 2.00
CA GLY A 66 4.57 1.04 2.80
C GLY A 66 3.40 0.52 1.96
N TYR A 67 3.21 1.07 0.77
CA TYR A 67 2.21 0.61 -0.20
C TYR A 67 2.44 -0.85 -0.59
N ASN A 68 3.68 -1.25 -0.88
CA ASN A 68 3.97 -2.62 -1.29
C ASN A 68 3.84 -3.64 -0.14
N CYS A 69 4.12 -3.26 1.10
CA CYS A 69 3.81 -4.12 2.26
C CYS A 69 2.31 -4.46 2.31
N VAL A 70 1.46 -3.50 1.97
CA VAL A 70 0.00 -3.68 1.94
C VAL A 70 -0.44 -4.51 0.73
N THR A 71 0.12 -4.27 -0.46
CA THR A 71 -0.23 -5.07 -1.65
C THR A 71 0.17 -6.54 -1.46
N GLU A 72 1.31 -6.82 -0.83
CA GLU A 72 1.72 -8.18 -0.47
C GLU A 72 0.67 -8.86 0.42
N ALA A 73 0.23 -8.18 1.48
CA ALA A 73 -0.82 -8.69 2.37
C ALA A 73 -2.14 -8.94 1.64
N LEU A 74 -2.51 -8.08 0.68
CA LEU A 74 -3.74 -8.21 -0.10
C LEU A 74 -3.73 -9.39 -1.09
N LYS A 75 -2.58 -10.00 -1.42
CA LYS A 75 -2.54 -11.22 -2.24
C LYS A 75 -3.29 -12.40 -1.62
N SER A 76 -3.48 -12.39 -0.30
CA SER A 76 -4.29 -13.37 0.43
C SER A 76 -5.81 -13.17 0.27
N SER A 77 -6.25 -12.10 -0.41
CA SER A 77 -7.67 -11.81 -0.60
C SER A 77 -8.37 -12.88 -1.45
N PRO A 78 -9.66 -13.16 -1.22
CA PRO A 78 -10.45 -13.97 -2.14
C PRO A 78 -10.40 -13.42 -3.55
N VAL A 79 -10.30 -14.28 -4.57
CA VAL A 79 -10.15 -13.91 -5.99
C VAL A 79 -11.19 -12.88 -6.45
N HIS A 80 -12.45 -13.02 -6.00
CA HIS A 80 -13.53 -12.10 -6.36
C HIS A 80 -13.43 -10.70 -5.71
N GLN A 81 -12.54 -10.49 -4.74
CA GLN A 81 -12.35 -9.21 -4.04
C GLN A 81 -10.99 -8.56 -4.31
N ILE A 82 -10.03 -9.29 -4.88
CA ILE A 82 -8.63 -8.84 -4.97
C ILE A 82 -8.52 -7.50 -5.72
N ILE A 83 -9.20 -7.38 -6.87
CA ILE A 83 -9.19 -6.16 -7.70
C ILE A 83 -9.82 -4.99 -6.95
N GLN A 84 -10.99 -5.20 -6.34
CA GLN A 84 -11.70 -4.16 -5.59
C GLN A 84 -10.85 -3.61 -4.43
N ARG A 85 -10.16 -4.50 -3.70
CA ARG A 85 -9.31 -4.10 -2.56
C ARG A 85 -8.09 -3.32 -3.00
N HIS A 86 -7.42 -3.75 -4.08
CA HIS A 86 -6.29 -3.00 -4.64
C HIS A 86 -6.72 -1.63 -5.19
N ASN A 87 -7.88 -1.55 -5.84
CA ASN A 87 -8.43 -0.26 -6.27
C ASN A 87 -8.70 0.66 -5.07
N LYS A 88 -9.32 0.14 -4.01
CA LYS A 88 -9.61 0.93 -2.79
C LYS A 88 -8.33 1.40 -2.10
N LEU A 89 -7.32 0.54 -2.02
CA LEU A 89 -5.98 0.90 -1.53
C LEU A 89 -5.41 2.07 -2.35
N HIS A 90 -5.38 1.93 -3.67
CA HIS A 90 -4.81 2.96 -4.55
C HIS A 90 -5.57 4.28 -4.43
N THR A 91 -6.90 4.26 -4.47
CA THR A 91 -7.74 5.45 -4.31
C THR A 91 -7.48 6.17 -2.99
N LEU A 92 -7.45 5.46 -1.86
CA LEU A 92 -7.17 6.08 -0.56
C LEU A 92 -5.74 6.62 -0.49
N THR A 93 -4.78 5.89 -1.04
CA THR A 93 -3.37 6.33 -1.08
C THR A 93 -3.23 7.62 -1.86
N LYS A 94 -3.82 7.70 -3.06
CA LYS A 94 -3.86 8.93 -3.85
C LYS A 94 -4.46 10.10 -3.07
N ASN A 95 -5.65 9.89 -2.52
CA ASN A 95 -6.39 10.94 -1.82
C ASN A 95 -5.66 11.48 -0.58
N ILE A 96 -4.85 10.68 0.10
CA ILE A 96 -4.15 11.10 1.31
C ILE A 96 -2.77 11.68 0.97
N TYR A 97 -2.09 11.13 -0.03
CA TYR A 97 -0.65 11.36 -0.20
C TYR A 97 -0.21 11.81 -1.59
N LEU A 98 -1.01 11.65 -2.64
CA LEU A 98 -0.59 12.02 -4.01
C LEU A 98 -1.44 13.14 -4.63
N ASN A 99 -2.39 13.69 -3.87
CA ASN A 99 -3.14 14.88 -4.26
C ASN A 99 -2.23 16.09 -4.47
#